data_AF-A0A8S3QZJ7-F1
#
_entry.id   AF-A0A8S3QZJ7-F1
#
_cell.length_a   1.000
_cell.length_b   1.000
_cell.length_c   1.000
_cell.angle_alpha   90.00
_cell.angle_beta   90.00
_cell.angle_gamma   90.00
#
_symmetry.space_group_name_H-M   'P 1'
#
loop_
_entity.id
_entity.type
_entity.pdbx_description
1 polymer ?
#
loop_
_entity_poly.entity_id
_entity_poly.type
_entity_poly.pdbx_seq_one_letter_code
_entity_poly.pdbx_strand_id
1 'polypeptide(L)'
;MFAECQGCHKQFKFTSSPMLNNDMFDVNVRGVWGSMVTGDGGAQLGETMATFSCSSISSNSFTKIETEISKWWLDTLQEDILAAGIEERNLAIDRNDFFQGVPAITVICDGGWSKRAHKHTYNALGGVAIIIGAATGKILHVGVRNKFCYICKTAQTKGVPPKAHECFMNWTGSSQAMEADIIVEGFLEAERKHGVRYMRLVADGDSSVEARIRQHVPVWGQRVEKIECANHACKCLRSHLEQLVMDKPSYKGKNKLTKANRLRITSSIRCAIRRRAQEENRPLAIRKLKHDILNTVNHVFGIHENCSDDFCKVAKQRKESASTNETLHVCTQNQTLLCMSSQSVVEDEISTNPTDNEDVIASVLDEQSTLWSEISSLTAQEESRGDSFKPCLPC
;
A
#
# COMPACT_ATOMS: atom_id res chain seq x y z
N MET A 1 -44.27 -22.19 -10.32
CA MET A 1 -44.73 -21.85 -11.69
C MET A 1 -44.76 -23.14 -12.50
N PHE A 2 -45.74 -23.33 -13.37
CA PHE A 2 -45.77 -24.48 -14.29
C PHE A 2 -45.61 -23.93 -15.71
N ALA A 3 -44.80 -24.56 -16.55
CA ALA A 3 -44.77 -24.27 -17.98
C ALA A 3 -45.03 -25.54 -18.77
N GLU A 4 -45.71 -25.41 -19.90
CA GLU A 4 -46.08 -26.51 -20.78
C GLU A 4 -45.31 -26.41 -22.09
N CYS A 5 -44.71 -27.52 -22.54
CA CYS A 5 -44.07 -27.56 -23.86
C CYS A 5 -45.14 -27.51 -24.96
N GLN A 6 -45.06 -26.52 -25.86
CA GLN A 6 -46.02 -26.37 -26.96
C GLN A 6 -46.03 -27.54 -27.96
N GLY A 7 -44.93 -28.32 -28.04
CA GLY A 7 -44.83 -29.44 -28.98
C GLY A 7 -45.33 -30.78 -28.42
N CYS A 8 -44.98 -31.10 -27.17
CA CYS A 8 -45.29 -32.40 -26.55
C CYS A 8 -46.26 -32.34 -25.36
N HIS A 9 -46.76 -31.15 -25.01
CA HIS A 9 -47.71 -30.90 -23.91
C HIS A 9 -47.24 -31.34 -22.53
N LYS A 10 -45.94 -31.64 -22.37
CA LYS A 10 -45.37 -32.01 -21.07
C LYS A 10 -45.33 -30.78 -20.17
N GLN A 11 -45.86 -30.93 -18.96
CA GLN A 11 -45.81 -29.91 -17.92
C GLN A 11 -44.53 -30.03 -17.12
N PHE A 12 -43.88 -28.89 -16.90
CA PHE A 12 -42.68 -28.74 -16.10
C PHE A 12 -42.99 -27.83 -14.92
N LYS A 13 -42.67 -28.29 -13.71
CA LYS A 13 -42.77 -27.47 -12.49
C LYS A 13 -41.45 -26.73 -12.30
N PHE A 14 -41.52 -25.40 -12.35
CA PHE A 14 -40.42 -24.52 -12.03
C PHE A 14 -40.65 -23.89 -10.65
N THR A 15 -39.60 -23.87 -9.85
CA THR A 15 -39.53 -23.11 -8.61
C THR A 15 -38.65 -21.88 -8.84
N SER A 16 -39.05 -20.74 -8.29
CA SER A 16 -38.15 -19.59 -8.21
C SER A 16 -36.95 -19.94 -7.34
N SER A 17 -35.89 -19.13 -7.39
CA SER A 17 -34.81 -19.25 -6.42
C SER A 17 -35.36 -19.20 -4.99
N PRO A 18 -34.71 -19.87 -4.02
CA PRO A 18 -35.13 -19.78 -2.63
C PRO A 18 -35.15 -18.32 -2.17
N MET A 19 -36.05 -18.02 -1.23
CA MET A 19 -36.10 -16.74 -0.56
C MET A 19 -35.21 -16.80 0.68
N LEU A 20 -34.33 -15.82 0.83
CA LEU A 20 -33.47 -15.67 2.01
C LEU A 20 -34.25 -15.06 3.17
N ASN A 21 -35.18 -14.16 2.86
CA ASN A 21 -36.16 -13.58 3.78
C ASN A 21 -37.44 -13.23 3.00
N ASN A 22 -38.45 -12.68 3.68
CA ASN A 22 -39.77 -12.41 3.09
C ASN A 22 -39.76 -11.52 1.84
N ASP A 23 -38.68 -10.76 1.58
CA ASP A 23 -38.62 -9.79 0.48
C ASP A 23 -37.39 -9.97 -0.45
N MET A 24 -36.51 -10.95 -0.20
CA MET A 24 -35.25 -11.13 -0.94
C MET A 24 -35.09 -12.54 -1.50
N PHE A 25 -35.13 -12.64 -2.82
CA PHE A 25 -34.77 -13.85 -3.55
C PHE A 25 -33.24 -14.00 -3.61
N ASP A 26 -32.74 -15.22 -3.38
CA ASP A 26 -31.30 -15.54 -3.42
C ASP A 26 -30.63 -15.10 -4.73
N VAL A 27 -31.31 -15.31 -5.88
CA VAL A 27 -30.79 -14.88 -7.19
C VAL A 27 -30.56 -13.37 -7.29
N ASN A 28 -31.44 -12.58 -6.66
CA ASN A 28 -31.34 -11.13 -6.67
C ASN A 28 -30.17 -10.67 -5.80
N VAL A 29 -29.99 -11.29 -4.63
CA VAL A 29 -28.84 -11.02 -3.75
C VAL A 29 -27.53 -11.32 -4.46
N ARG A 30 -27.43 -12.48 -5.12
CA ARG A 30 -26.23 -12.83 -5.90
C ARG A 30 -25.98 -11.87 -7.06
N GLY A 31 -27.02 -11.43 -7.76
CA GLY A 31 -26.90 -10.45 -8.85
C GLY A 31 -26.37 -9.10 -8.36
N VAL A 32 -26.91 -8.59 -7.25
CA VAL A 32 -26.45 -7.34 -6.64
C VAL A 32 -25.04 -7.50 -6.07
N TRP A 33 -24.75 -8.59 -5.36
CA TRP A 33 -23.41 -8.88 -4.84
C TRP A 33 -22.37 -8.93 -5.97
N GLY A 34 -22.66 -9.66 -7.04
CA GLY A 34 -21.79 -9.75 -8.21
C GLY A 34 -21.49 -8.37 -8.80
N SER A 35 -22.53 -7.54 -8.97
CA SER A 35 -22.40 -6.16 -9.42
C SER A 35 -21.49 -5.33 -8.50
N MET A 36 -21.68 -5.41 -7.18
CA MET A 36 -20.87 -4.65 -6.22
C MET A 36 -19.39 -5.03 -6.27
N VAL A 37 -19.08 -6.33 -6.39
CA VAL A 37 -17.69 -6.82 -6.43
C VAL A 37 -16.98 -6.46 -7.74
N THR A 38 -17.71 -6.34 -8.85
CA THR A 38 -17.15 -5.89 -10.14
C THR A 38 -17.06 -4.37 -10.27
N GLY A 39 -17.59 -3.62 -9.29
CA GLY A 39 -17.65 -2.16 -9.34
C GLY A 39 -18.79 -1.61 -10.21
N ASP A 40 -19.78 -2.45 -10.52
CA ASP A 40 -20.97 -2.10 -11.30
C ASP A 40 -22.15 -1.70 -10.40
N GLY A 41 -23.03 -0.86 -10.91
CA GLY A 41 -24.29 -0.48 -10.25
C GLY A 41 -25.52 -1.15 -10.85
N GLY A 42 -26.69 -0.84 -10.29
CA GLY A 42 -27.96 -1.41 -10.75
C GLY A 42 -28.31 -1.12 -12.21
N ALA A 43 -27.79 -0.04 -12.80
CA ALA A 43 -27.95 0.27 -14.22
C ALA A 43 -27.21 -0.75 -15.10
N GLN A 44 -25.93 -1.00 -14.81
CA GLN A 44 -25.10 -1.97 -15.52
C GLN A 44 -25.64 -3.41 -15.36
N LEU A 45 -26.12 -3.77 -14.17
CA LEU A 45 -26.82 -5.05 -13.96
C LEU A 45 -28.07 -5.14 -14.85
N GLY A 46 -28.82 -4.04 -14.98
CA GLY A 46 -29.94 -3.91 -15.91
C GLY A 46 -29.58 -4.16 -17.36
N GLU A 47 -28.53 -3.52 -17.86
CA GLU A 47 -28.04 -3.68 -19.23
C GLU A 47 -27.55 -5.12 -19.50
N THR A 48 -26.87 -5.71 -18.53
CA THR A 48 -26.42 -7.10 -18.59
C THR A 48 -27.60 -8.05 -18.72
N MET A 49 -28.61 -7.92 -17.86
CA MET A 49 -29.81 -8.77 -17.90
C MET A 49 -30.62 -8.56 -19.18
N ALA A 50 -30.70 -7.33 -19.70
CA ALA A 50 -31.36 -7.03 -20.96
C ALA A 50 -30.69 -7.73 -22.16
N THR A 51 -29.35 -7.85 -22.16
CA THR A 51 -28.61 -8.59 -23.18
C THR A 51 -28.99 -10.08 -23.21
N PHE A 52 -29.29 -10.65 -22.03
CA PHE A 52 -29.82 -12.01 -21.92
C PHE A 52 -31.34 -12.11 -22.16
N SER A 53 -32.00 -11.03 -22.58
CA SER A 53 -33.47 -10.95 -22.69
C SER A 53 -34.20 -11.30 -21.38
N CYS A 54 -33.58 -10.97 -20.24
CA CYS A 54 -34.11 -11.22 -18.91
C CYS A 54 -34.56 -9.90 -18.23
N SER A 55 -35.63 -9.96 -17.44
CA SER A 55 -36.04 -8.83 -16.60
C SER A 55 -35.03 -8.58 -15.49
N SER A 56 -34.62 -7.32 -15.29
CA SER A 56 -33.74 -6.92 -14.19
C SER A 56 -34.49 -6.53 -12.92
N ILE A 57 -33.74 -6.41 -11.85
CA ILE A 57 -34.18 -5.96 -10.53
C ILE A 57 -34.51 -4.46 -10.60
N SER A 58 -35.58 -4.03 -9.90
CA SER A 58 -35.91 -2.60 -9.80
C SER A 58 -34.83 -1.84 -9.02
N SER A 59 -34.62 -0.54 -9.30
CA SER A 59 -33.64 0.28 -8.57
C SER A 59 -33.89 0.29 -7.05
N ASN A 60 -35.15 0.32 -6.63
CA ASN A 60 -35.52 0.28 -5.21
C ASN A 60 -35.12 -1.06 -4.56
N SER A 61 -35.37 -2.17 -5.25
CA SER A 61 -34.98 -3.50 -4.77
C SER A 61 -33.46 -3.66 -4.76
N PHE A 62 -32.75 -3.14 -5.77
CA PHE A 62 -31.30 -3.13 -5.82
C PHE A 62 -30.72 -2.40 -4.60
N THR A 63 -31.12 -1.15 -4.36
CA THR A 63 -30.60 -0.35 -3.23
C THR A 63 -30.91 -0.99 -1.88
N LYS A 64 -32.09 -1.62 -1.71
CA LYS A 64 -32.42 -2.36 -0.48
C LYS A 64 -31.45 -3.52 -0.25
N ILE A 65 -31.22 -4.34 -1.28
CA ILE A 65 -30.31 -5.49 -1.21
C ILE A 65 -28.86 -5.01 -0.99
N GLU A 66 -28.42 -3.99 -1.71
CA GLU A 66 -27.10 -3.37 -1.58
C GLU A 66 -26.85 -2.87 -0.15
N THR A 67 -27.87 -2.26 0.47
CA THR A 67 -27.79 -1.79 1.87
C THR A 67 -27.65 -2.96 2.84
N GLU A 68 -28.40 -4.05 2.63
CA GLU A 68 -28.28 -5.26 3.48
C GLU A 68 -26.91 -5.94 3.32
N ILE A 69 -26.42 -6.09 2.08
CA ILE A 69 -25.07 -6.62 1.82
C ILE A 69 -24.00 -5.75 2.50
N SER A 70 -24.13 -4.42 2.41
CA SER A 70 -23.19 -3.48 3.02
C SER A 70 -23.12 -3.64 4.55
N LYS A 71 -24.25 -3.92 5.22
CA LYS A 71 -24.26 -4.23 6.65
C LYS A 71 -23.51 -5.52 6.95
N TRP A 72 -23.77 -6.59 6.19
CA TRP A 72 -23.08 -7.86 6.37
C TRP A 72 -21.56 -7.72 6.21
N TRP A 73 -21.12 -6.96 5.21
CA TRP A 73 -19.70 -6.67 4.99
C TRP A 73 -19.10 -5.86 6.14
N LEU A 74 -19.82 -4.85 6.64
CA LEU A 74 -19.36 -4.04 7.75
C LEU A 74 -19.24 -4.86 9.04
N ASP A 75 -20.22 -5.69 9.35
CA ASP A 75 -20.21 -6.56 10.53
C ASP A 75 -19.02 -7.54 10.46
N THR A 76 -18.83 -8.19 9.30
CA THR A 76 -17.70 -9.10 9.07
C THR A 76 -16.36 -8.36 9.21
N LEU A 77 -16.24 -7.18 8.62
CA LEU A 77 -15.03 -6.36 8.71
C LEU A 77 -14.71 -5.94 10.15
N GLN A 78 -15.72 -5.64 10.96
CA GLN A 78 -15.53 -5.29 12.37
C GLN A 78 -15.01 -6.50 13.18
N GLU A 79 -15.54 -7.69 12.93
CA GLU A 79 -15.07 -8.93 13.54
C GLU A 79 -13.60 -9.21 13.16
N ASP A 80 -13.27 -9.11 11.87
CA ASP A 80 -11.92 -9.31 11.35
C ASP A 80 -10.91 -8.31 11.92
N ILE A 81 -11.30 -7.03 12.05
CA ILE A 81 -10.46 -5.99 12.64
C ILE A 81 -10.14 -6.29 14.12
N LEU A 82 -11.11 -6.77 14.89
CA LEU A 82 -10.90 -7.15 16.29
C LEU A 82 -10.00 -8.39 16.40
N ALA A 83 -10.22 -9.38 15.54
CA ALA A 83 -9.38 -10.58 15.50
C ALA A 83 -7.92 -10.24 15.13
N ALA A 84 -7.71 -9.36 14.14
CA ALA A 84 -6.40 -8.87 13.77
C ALA A 84 -5.69 -8.15 14.92
N GLY A 85 -6.42 -7.33 15.68
CA GLY A 85 -5.88 -6.64 16.86
C GLY A 85 -5.45 -7.60 17.98
N ILE A 86 -6.19 -8.69 18.19
CA ILE A 86 -5.80 -9.73 19.15
C ILE A 86 -4.52 -10.43 18.72
N GLU A 87 -4.38 -10.75 17.44
CA GLU A 87 -3.19 -11.41 16.89
C GLU A 87 -1.95 -10.53 17.03
N GLU A 88 -2.03 -9.25 16.63
CA GLU A 88 -0.94 -8.27 16.83
C GLU A 88 -0.57 -8.11 18.31
N ARG A 89 -1.58 -8.06 19.19
CA ARG A 89 -1.34 -7.98 20.64
C ARG A 89 -0.54 -9.19 21.14
N ASN A 90 -0.94 -10.41 20.74
CA ASN A 90 -0.26 -11.62 21.17
C ASN A 90 1.19 -11.65 20.67
N LEU A 91 1.43 -11.27 19.40
CA LEU A 91 2.78 -11.17 18.85
C LEU A 91 3.65 -10.15 19.60
N ALA A 92 3.08 -9.03 20.03
CA ALA A 92 3.79 -8.04 20.85
C ALA A 92 4.17 -8.60 22.23
N ILE A 93 3.25 -9.34 22.87
CA ILE A 93 3.50 -10.01 24.15
C ILE A 93 4.61 -11.06 24.01
N ASP A 94 4.57 -11.89 22.97
CA ASP A 94 5.57 -12.93 22.70
C ASP A 94 6.96 -12.34 22.46
N ARG A 95 7.02 -11.16 21.85
CA ARG A 95 8.27 -10.40 21.63
C ARG A 95 8.71 -9.59 22.85
N ASN A 96 7.91 -9.57 23.92
CA ASN A 96 8.10 -8.73 25.09
C ASN A 96 8.23 -7.24 24.75
N ASP A 97 7.47 -6.77 23.75
CA ASP A 97 7.44 -5.36 23.32
C ASP A 97 6.28 -4.63 24.02
N PHE A 98 6.63 -3.74 24.96
CA PHE A 98 5.68 -3.03 25.80
C PHE A 98 6.06 -1.57 25.97
N PHE A 99 5.04 -0.70 25.98
CA PHE A 99 5.19 0.70 26.36
C PHE A 99 4.31 1.01 27.58
N GLN A 100 4.96 1.23 28.72
CA GLN A 100 4.32 1.47 30.02
C GLN A 100 3.31 0.36 30.40
N GLY A 101 3.69 -0.91 30.20
CA GLY A 101 2.88 -2.07 30.57
C GLY A 101 1.75 -2.42 29.60
N VAL A 102 1.58 -1.69 28.49
CA VAL A 102 0.65 -2.02 27.40
C VAL A 102 1.46 -2.54 26.21
N PRO A 103 1.05 -3.64 25.55
CA PRO A 103 1.75 -4.15 24.37
C PRO A 103 1.90 -3.08 23.30
N ALA A 104 3.11 -2.93 22.77
CA ALA A 104 3.46 -1.94 21.77
C ALA A 104 3.65 -2.59 20.39
N ILE A 105 3.07 -1.97 19.36
CA ILE A 105 3.17 -2.47 17.99
C ILE A 105 3.58 -1.37 17.00
N THR A 106 4.10 -1.82 15.86
CA THR A 106 4.30 -1.01 14.67
C THR A 106 3.05 -1.08 13.80
N VAL A 107 2.63 0.06 13.26
CA VAL A 107 1.52 0.13 12.31
C VAL A 107 1.94 0.83 11.03
N ILE A 108 1.31 0.43 9.93
CA ILE A 108 1.44 1.05 8.61
C ILE A 108 0.14 1.80 8.34
N CYS A 109 0.24 3.06 7.95
CA CYS A 109 -0.92 3.89 7.66
C CYS A 109 -0.85 4.41 6.23
N ASP A 110 -2.00 4.41 5.54
CA ASP A 110 -2.14 5.00 4.23
C ASP A 110 -3.54 5.59 4.02
N GLY A 111 -3.63 6.56 3.11
CA GLY A 111 -4.83 7.31 2.78
C GLY A 111 -5.15 7.26 1.28
N GLY A 112 -6.44 7.09 0.98
CA GLY A 112 -6.99 7.15 -0.38
C GLY A 112 -8.01 8.28 -0.51
N TRP A 113 -8.04 8.93 -1.67
CA TRP A 113 -9.05 9.94 -1.98
C TRP A 113 -9.89 9.54 -3.19
N SER A 114 -11.17 9.89 -3.17
CA SER A 114 -12.11 9.62 -4.26
C SER A 114 -11.79 10.36 -5.56
N LYS A 115 -10.83 11.29 -5.51
CA LYS A 115 -10.32 12.03 -6.66
C LYS A 115 -8.81 12.08 -6.61
N ARG A 116 -8.16 11.71 -7.71
CA ARG A 116 -6.72 11.90 -7.87
C ARG A 116 -6.38 13.38 -7.89
N ALA A 117 -5.53 13.83 -6.96
CA ALA A 117 -5.02 15.19 -6.97
C ALA A 117 -3.86 15.30 -7.99
N HIS A 118 -3.98 16.19 -8.97
CA HIS A 118 -2.86 16.57 -9.84
C HIS A 118 -2.27 17.90 -9.36
N LYS A 119 -1.18 17.86 -8.56
CA LYS A 119 -0.32 18.96 -8.05
C LYS A 119 -0.97 20.25 -7.46
N HIS A 120 -2.24 20.56 -7.75
CA HIS A 120 -2.92 21.82 -7.45
C HIS A 120 -4.42 21.62 -7.12
N THR A 121 -4.92 20.38 -7.00
CA THR A 121 -6.35 20.14 -6.78
C THR A 121 -6.58 19.19 -5.60
N TYR A 122 -6.69 19.75 -4.40
CA TYR A 122 -6.90 19.03 -3.14
C TYR A 122 -8.37 19.10 -2.67
N ASN A 123 -9.31 18.91 -3.59
CA ASN A 123 -10.74 19.10 -3.37
C ASN A 123 -11.57 17.82 -3.43
N ALA A 124 -10.95 16.67 -3.11
CA ALA A 124 -11.66 15.41 -3.02
C ALA A 124 -12.84 15.51 -2.05
N LEU A 125 -13.98 14.97 -2.46
CA LEU A 125 -15.21 14.98 -1.65
C LEU A 125 -15.22 13.85 -0.63
N GLY A 126 -14.48 12.78 -0.88
CA GLY A 126 -14.32 11.66 0.05
C GLY A 126 -12.86 11.26 0.21
N GLY A 127 -12.54 10.77 1.39
CA GLY A 127 -11.25 10.17 1.73
C GLY A 127 -11.49 8.95 2.61
N VAL A 128 -10.63 7.95 2.45
CA VAL A 128 -10.52 6.76 3.29
C VAL A 128 -9.11 6.71 3.83
N ALA A 129 -8.93 6.25 5.06
CA ALA A 129 -7.61 5.91 5.55
C ALA A 129 -7.69 4.65 6.39
N ILE A 130 -6.58 3.91 6.40
CA ILE A 130 -6.47 2.61 7.04
C ILE A 130 -5.23 2.56 7.93
N ILE A 131 -5.35 1.81 9.02
CA ILE A 131 -4.24 1.41 9.88
C ILE A 131 -4.09 -0.09 9.72
N ILE A 132 -2.89 -0.55 9.40
CA ILE A 132 -2.54 -1.95 9.20
C ILE A 132 -1.51 -2.36 10.25
N GLY A 133 -1.69 -3.52 10.86
CA GLY A 133 -0.71 -4.12 11.76
C GLY A 133 0.53 -4.55 10.99
N ALA A 134 1.71 -4.03 11.36
CA ALA A 134 2.91 -4.24 10.56
C ALA A 134 3.46 -5.67 10.64
N ALA A 135 3.05 -6.49 11.61
CA ALA A 135 3.52 -7.88 11.74
C ALA A 135 2.61 -8.87 11.02
N THR A 136 1.30 -8.62 11.06
CA THR A 136 0.26 -9.49 10.49
C THR A 136 -0.15 -9.11 9.07
N GLY A 137 0.04 -7.84 8.67
CA GLY A 137 -0.47 -7.30 7.41
C GLY A 137 -1.98 -7.01 7.43
N LYS A 138 -2.65 -7.19 8.58
CA LYS A 138 -4.11 -7.10 8.68
C LYS A 138 -4.60 -5.71 9.10
N ILE A 139 -5.81 -5.35 8.68
CA ILE A 139 -6.41 -4.06 8.98
C ILE A 139 -6.79 -3.99 10.48
N LEU A 140 -6.34 -2.95 11.16
CA LEU A 140 -6.67 -2.63 12.55
C LEU A 140 -7.67 -1.47 12.66
N HIS A 141 -7.76 -0.63 11.64
CA HIS A 141 -8.72 0.45 11.59
C HIS A 141 -8.99 0.86 10.15
N VAL A 142 -10.24 1.20 9.85
CA VAL A 142 -10.64 1.88 8.62
C VAL A 142 -11.61 3.00 8.99
N GLY A 143 -11.40 4.16 8.39
CA GLY A 143 -12.33 5.27 8.52
C GLY A 143 -12.58 5.94 7.18
N VAL A 144 -13.79 6.48 7.02
CA VAL A 144 -14.21 7.20 5.82
C VAL A 144 -14.67 8.60 6.24
N ARG A 145 -14.20 9.61 5.50
CA ARG A 145 -14.62 11.00 5.62
C ARG A 145 -15.23 11.47 4.32
N ASN A 146 -16.43 12.02 4.37
CA ASN A 146 -17.17 12.45 3.20
C ASN A 146 -17.80 13.84 3.42
N LYS A 147 -17.63 14.70 2.43
CA LYS A 147 -18.10 16.09 2.34
C LYS A 147 -19.39 16.22 1.55
N PHE A 148 -19.83 15.16 0.89
CA PHE A 148 -20.90 15.20 -0.09
C PHE A 148 -21.97 14.16 0.20
N CYS A 149 -23.21 14.63 0.26
CA CYS A 149 -24.39 13.78 0.20
C CYS A 149 -25.30 14.30 -0.92
N TYR A 150 -25.67 13.43 -1.86
CA TYR A 150 -26.52 13.79 -3.00
C TYR A 150 -27.92 14.25 -2.57
N ILE A 151 -28.51 13.59 -1.57
CA ILE A 151 -29.84 13.92 -1.05
C ILE A 151 -29.82 15.32 -0.42
N CYS A 152 -28.83 15.58 0.45
CA CYS A 152 -28.62 16.90 1.05
C CYS A 152 -28.37 17.97 -0.01
N LYS A 153 -27.52 17.69 -1.00
CA LYS A 153 -27.19 18.66 -2.05
C LYS A 153 -28.42 19.02 -2.89
N THR A 154 -29.21 18.02 -3.26
CA THR A 154 -30.43 18.22 -4.04
C THR A 154 -31.46 19.04 -3.26
N ALA A 155 -31.62 18.76 -1.96
CA ALA A 155 -32.51 19.51 -1.08
C ALA A 155 -32.08 20.98 -0.97
N GLN A 156 -30.77 21.21 -0.77
CA GLN A 156 -30.18 22.55 -0.75
C GLN A 156 -30.45 23.32 -2.05
N THR A 157 -30.21 22.70 -3.22
CA THR A 157 -30.46 23.33 -4.53
C THR A 157 -31.92 23.69 -4.74
N LYS A 158 -32.85 22.90 -4.19
CA LYS A 158 -34.30 23.15 -4.28
C LYS A 158 -34.85 24.07 -3.20
N GLY A 159 -34.04 24.45 -2.21
CA GLY A 159 -34.50 25.26 -1.06
C GLY A 159 -35.50 24.54 -0.16
N VAL A 160 -35.46 23.20 -0.11
CA VAL A 160 -36.38 22.37 0.70
C VAL A 160 -35.59 21.58 1.74
N PRO A 161 -36.21 21.17 2.87
CA PRO A 161 -35.57 20.28 3.82
C PRO A 161 -35.23 18.93 3.16
N PRO A 162 -34.07 18.33 3.48
CA PRO A 162 -33.71 17.02 2.96
C PRO A 162 -34.70 15.95 3.46
N LYS A 163 -35.05 15.01 2.58
CA LYS A 163 -35.80 13.81 2.98
C LYS A 163 -35.03 13.05 4.05
N ALA A 164 -35.74 12.35 4.94
CA ALA A 164 -35.10 11.47 5.91
C ALA A 164 -34.26 10.41 5.17
N HIS A 165 -32.98 10.32 5.54
CA HIS A 165 -32.01 9.40 4.96
C HIS A 165 -30.82 9.23 5.90
N GLU A 166 -30.05 8.17 5.70
CA GLU A 166 -28.74 8.01 6.32
C GLU A 166 -27.73 8.91 5.60
N CYS A 167 -27.31 9.97 6.28
CA CYS A 167 -26.41 10.96 5.71
C CYS A 167 -24.95 10.56 6.00
N PHE A 168 -24.22 10.19 4.95
CA PHE A 168 -22.79 9.89 5.06
C PHE A 168 -21.89 11.13 5.09
N MET A 169 -22.45 12.35 5.08
CA MET A 169 -21.66 13.57 5.17
C MET A 169 -21.20 13.81 6.62
N ASN A 170 -19.96 13.45 6.90
CA ASN A 170 -19.37 13.49 8.25
C ASN A 170 -18.10 14.36 8.33
N TRP A 171 -17.77 15.11 7.27
CA TRP A 171 -16.54 15.90 7.21
C TRP A 171 -16.75 17.30 6.61
N THR A 172 -16.23 18.31 7.30
CA THR A 172 -16.31 19.72 6.89
C THR A 172 -14.94 20.38 6.68
N GLY A 173 -13.85 19.72 7.08
CA GLY A 173 -12.48 20.25 6.99
C GLY A 173 -11.87 20.19 5.58
N SER A 174 -10.56 20.44 5.47
CA SER A 174 -9.85 20.29 4.19
C SER A 174 -9.77 18.81 3.77
N SER A 175 -9.59 18.52 2.48
CA SER A 175 -9.51 17.13 2.02
C SER A 175 -8.21 16.47 2.47
N GLN A 176 -7.13 17.25 2.57
CA GLN A 176 -5.82 16.82 3.07
C GLN A 176 -5.86 16.41 4.55
N ALA A 177 -6.76 17.02 5.34
CA ALA A 177 -6.86 16.72 6.77
C ALA A 177 -7.70 15.45 7.07
N MET A 178 -8.36 14.85 6.07
CA MET A 178 -9.19 13.65 6.26
C MET A 178 -8.37 12.47 6.75
N GLU A 179 -7.22 12.19 6.12
CA GLU A 179 -6.34 11.07 6.48
C GLU A 179 -5.89 11.21 7.93
N ALA A 180 -5.26 12.34 8.27
CA ALA A 180 -4.77 12.57 9.62
C ALA A 180 -5.89 12.52 10.68
N ASP A 181 -7.12 12.88 10.33
CA ASP A 181 -8.27 12.76 11.23
C ASP A 181 -8.66 11.31 11.50
N ILE A 182 -8.76 10.51 10.45
CA ILE A 182 -9.08 9.08 10.53
C ILE A 182 -7.98 8.33 11.28
N ILE A 183 -6.70 8.60 10.98
CA ILE A 183 -5.60 7.93 11.67
C ILE A 183 -5.60 8.28 13.17
N VAL A 184 -5.84 9.55 13.53
CA VAL A 184 -5.97 9.94 14.95
C VAL A 184 -7.14 9.24 15.63
N GLU A 185 -8.29 9.10 14.96
CA GLU A 185 -9.42 8.31 15.47
C GLU A 185 -8.99 6.87 15.79
N GLY A 186 -8.30 6.20 14.85
CA GLY A 186 -7.80 4.84 15.06
C GLY A 186 -6.76 4.73 16.19
N PHE A 187 -5.88 5.73 16.36
CA PHE A 187 -4.92 5.78 17.47
C PHE A 187 -5.61 5.95 18.83
N LEU A 188 -6.64 6.80 18.92
CA LEU A 188 -7.41 7.01 20.15
C LEU A 188 -8.16 5.74 20.58
N GLU A 189 -8.58 4.92 19.62
CA GLU A 189 -9.31 3.68 19.89
C GLU A 189 -8.41 2.46 20.12
N ALA A 190 -7.10 2.57 19.86
CA ALA A 190 -6.16 1.44 19.86
C ALA A 190 -6.19 0.64 21.17
N GLU A 191 -6.08 1.30 22.33
CA GLU A 191 -6.13 0.62 23.63
C GLU A 191 -7.50 0.00 23.90
N ARG A 192 -8.57 0.72 23.57
CA ARG A 192 -9.95 0.30 23.87
C ARG A 192 -10.37 -0.91 23.03
N LYS A 193 -10.08 -0.89 21.71
CA LYS A 193 -10.45 -1.95 20.77
C LYS A 193 -9.47 -3.11 20.83
N HIS A 194 -8.18 -2.79 20.81
CA HIS A 194 -7.13 -3.75 20.53
C HIS A 194 -6.17 -3.95 21.69
N GLY A 195 -6.26 -3.19 22.79
CA GLY A 195 -5.42 -3.35 23.98
C GLY A 195 -3.92 -3.22 23.67
N VAL A 196 -3.59 -2.44 22.65
CA VAL A 196 -2.22 -2.16 22.20
C VAL A 196 -2.01 -0.66 22.05
N ARG A 197 -0.75 -0.25 21.98
CA ARG A 197 -0.33 1.11 21.63
C ARG A 197 0.48 1.09 20.34
N TYR A 198 0.19 2.02 19.45
CA TYR A 198 0.88 2.15 18.17
C TYR A 198 2.13 3.03 18.34
N MET A 199 3.26 2.43 18.72
CA MET A 199 4.45 3.20 19.08
C MET A 199 5.33 3.57 17.89
N ARG A 200 5.20 2.84 16.79
CA ARG A 200 5.92 3.07 15.55
C ARG A 200 4.91 3.20 14.41
N LEU A 201 5.01 4.29 13.65
CA LEU A 201 4.13 4.62 12.53
C LEU A 201 4.93 4.65 11.24
N VAL A 202 4.68 3.70 10.35
CA VAL A 202 5.18 3.75 8.97
C VAL A 202 4.15 4.46 8.11
N ALA A 203 4.53 5.60 7.51
CA ALA A 203 3.62 6.40 6.71
C ALA A 203 4.38 7.13 5.59
N ASP A 204 3.63 7.80 4.70
CA ASP A 204 4.21 8.72 3.72
C ASP A 204 4.96 9.87 4.41
N GLY A 205 5.82 10.58 3.68
CA GLY A 205 6.67 11.64 4.24
C GLY A 205 5.91 12.86 4.79
N ASP A 206 4.59 12.94 4.62
CA ASP A 206 3.77 14.02 5.16
C ASP A 206 3.79 14.03 6.71
N SER A 207 4.29 15.11 7.31
CA SER A 207 4.43 15.24 8.77
C SER A 207 3.13 15.62 9.50
N SER A 208 2.04 15.85 8.76
CA SER A 208 0.77 16.31 9.30
C SER A 208 0.09 15.27 10.20
N VAL A 209 0.21 13.99 9.86
CA VAL A 209 -0.35 12.86 10.63
C VAL A 209 0.35 12.73 11.99
N GLU A 210 1.68 12.67 11.99
CA GLU A 210 2.50 12.58 13.20
C GLU A 210 2.26 13.76 14.15
N ALA A 211 2.23 14.99 13.63
CA ALA A 211 1.96 16.17 14.43
C ALA A 211 0.59 16.10 15.11
N ARG A 212 -0.44 15.65 14.39
CA ARG A 212 -1.79 15.48 14.97
C ARG A 212 -1.85 14.36 15.99
N ILE A 213 -1.16 13.24 15.77
CA ILE A 213 -1.06 12.15 16.76
C ILE A 213 -0.45 12.67 18.06
N ARG A 214 0.70 13.35 17.98
CA ARG A 214 1.38 13.90 19.16
C ARG A 214 0.54 14.91 19.94
N GLN A 215 -0.33 15.64 19.26
CA GLN A 215 -1.20 16.63 19.86
C GLN A 215 -2.46 16.03 20.51
N HIS A 216 -3.08 15.03 19.88
CA HIS A 216 -4.42 14.56 20.26
C HIS A 216 -4.42 13.24 21.02
N VAL A 217 -3.41 12.38 20.82
CA VAL A 217 -3.34 11.08 21.50
C VAL A 217 -2.72 11.28 22.89
N PRO A 218 -3.50 11.08 23.97
CA PRO A 218 -3.02 11.36 25.32
C PRO A 218 -2.00 10.31 25.77
N VAL A 219 -1.14 10.69 26.72
CA VAL A 219 -0.17 9.82 27.41
C VAL A 219 1.01 9.34 26.55
N TRP A 220 0.76 8.69 25.41
CA TRP A 220 1.79 8.01 24.60
C TRP A 220 1.98 8.59 23.20
N GLY A 221 1.06 9.43 22.71
CA GLY A 221 1.15 10.06 21.39
C GLY A 221 2.46 10.81 21.13
N GLN A 222 2.98 11.52 22.14
CA GLN A 222 4.25 12.26 22.04
C GLN A 222 5.47 11.36 21.81
N ARG A 223 5.37 10.07 22.14
CA ARG A 223 6.44 9.07 22.03
C ARG A 223 6.32 8.20 20.80
N VAL A 224 5.33 8.46 19.94
CA VAL A 224 5.19 7.79 18.65
C VAL A 224 6.34 8.21 17.74
N GLU A 225 7.04 7.21 17.24
CA GLU A 225 8.11 7.33 16.26
C GLU A 225 7.53 7.21 14.86
N LYS A 226 7.83 8.18 14.00
CA LYS A 226 7.49 8.13 12.59
C LYS A 226 8.66 7.53 11.81
N ILE A 227 8.35 6.55 10.98
CA ILE A 227 9.26 5.95 10.01
C ILE A 227 8.73 6.27 8.61
N GLU A 228 9.60 6.74 7.73
CA GLU A 228 9.24 6.97 6.33
C GLU A 228 9.14 5.64 5.57
N CYS A 229 8.08 5.49 4.78
CA CYS A 229 7.95 4.30 3.95
C CYS A 229 9.06 4.21 2.89
N ALA A 230 9.49 2.99 2.57
CA ALA A 230 10.57 2.74 1.60
C ALA A 230 10.36 3.45 0.25
N ASN A 231 9.08 3.54 -0.16
CA ASN A 231 8.68 4.18 -1.41
C ASN A 231 8.92 5.69 -1.37
N HIS A 232 8.61 6.33 -0.24
CA HIS A 232 8.85 7.76 -0.05
C HIS A 232 10.35 8.04 0.04
N ALA A 233 11.08 7.28 0.85
CA ALA A 233 12.54 7.41 0.97
C ALA A 233 13.25 7.35 -0.41
N CYS A 234 12.86 6.39 -1.27
CA CYS A 234 13.38 6.30 -2.63
C CYS A 234 13.00 7.50 -3.53
N LYS A 235 11.81 8.08 -3.36
CA LYS A 235 11.37 9.29 -4.07
C LYS A 235 12.12 10.53 -3.60
N CYS A 236 12.37 10.66 -2.30
CA CYS A 236 13.18 11.71 -1.71
C CYS A 236 14.60 11.68 -2.25
N LEU A 237 15.26 10.52 -2.18
CA LEU A 237 16.58 10.32 -2.76
C LEU A 237 16.62 10.70 -4.26
N ARG A 238 15.60 10.30 -5.03
CA ARG A 238 15.52 10.70 -6.44
C ARG A 238 15.46 12.22 -6.61
N SER A 239 14.67 12.89 -5.78
CA SER A 239 14.48 14.34 -5.82
C SER A 239 15.76 15.08 -5.45
N HIS A 240 16.48 14.62 -4.42
CA HIS A 240 17.82 15.13 -4.06
C HIS A 240 18.83 14.93 -5.19
N LEU A 241 18.87 13.75 -5.82
CA LEU A 241 19.74 13.51 -6.97
C LEU A 241 19.37 14.41 -8.18
N GLU A 242 18.09 14.73 -8.37
CA GLU A 242 17.64 15.67 -9.40
C GLU A 242 18.12 17.10 -9.08
N GLN A 243 17.98 17.54 -7.82
CA GLN A 243 18.47 18.83 -7.34
C GLN A 243 19.99 18.95 -7.43
N LEU A 244 20.74 17.93 -7.01
CA LEU A 244 22.21 17.87 -7.10
C LEU A 244 22.70 18.12 -8.53
N VAL A 245 22.03 17.56 -9.54
CA VAL A 245 22.38 17.75 -10.95
C VAL A 245 22.02 19.15 -11.44
N MET A 246 21.00 19.79 -10.86
CA MET A 246 20.67 21.18 -11.12
C MET A 246 21.74 22.12 -10.54
N ASP A 247 22.11 21.90 -9.28
CA ASP A 247 23.06 22.73 -8.53
C ASP A 247 24.50 22.57 -9.02
N LYS A 248 24.87 21.34 -9.43
CA LYS A 248 26.20 21.01 -9.95
C LYS A 248 26.11 20.49 -11.38
N PRO A 249 26.15 21.38 -12.40
CA PRO A 249 26.12 21.00 -13.80
C PRO A 249 27.27 20.06 -14.23
N SER A 250 28.34 19.95 -13.43
CA SER A 250 29.41 18.97 -13.63
C SER A 250 28.91 17.52 -13.64
N TYR A 251 27.77 17.21 -13.02
CA TYR A 251 27.13 15.90 -13.06
C TYR A 251 26.18 15.71 -14.27
N LYS A 252 26.02 16.71 -15.14
CA LYS A 252 25.31 16.59 -16.41
C LYS A 252 26.21 15.99 -17.50
N GLY A 253 25.60 15.19 -18.36
CA GLY A 253 26.26 14.61 -19.54
C GLY A 253 26.14 13.08 -19.61
N LYS A 254 26.61 12.54 -20.73
CA LYS A 254 26.64 11.09 -20.99
C LYS A 254 27.49 10.40 -19.91
N ASN A 255 27.05 9.22 -19.45
CA ASN A 255 27.70 8.42 -18.42
C ASN A 255 27.83 9.06 -17.02
N LYS A 256 27.03 10.08 -16.70
CA LYS A 256 26.96 10.69 -15.35
C LYS A 256 25.60 10.46 -14.69
N LEU A 257 25.15 11.33 -13.78
CA LEU A 257 23.83 11.28 -13.16
C LEU A 257 22.73 11.71 -14.14
N THR A 258 22.56 10.97 -15.24
CA THR A 258 21.43 11.14 -16.16
C THR A 258 20.12 10.76 -15.48
N LYS A 259 18.97 11.14 -16.06
CA LYS A 259 17.66 10.71 -15.57
C LYS A 259 17.55 9.18 -15.46
N ALA A 260 18.11 8.46 -16.43
CA ALA A 260 18.16 7.00 -16.42
C ALA A 260 19.02 6.45 -15.27
N ASN A 261 20.20 7.01 -15.03
CA ASN A 261 21.08 6.55 -13.95
C ASN A 261 20.50 6.86 -12.57
N ARG A 262 19.87 8.03 -12.37
CA ARG A 262 19.18 8.34 -11.11
C ARG A 262 18.03 7.37 -10.83
N LEU A 263 17.27 7.01 -11.87
CA LEU A 263 16.22 5.99 -11.76
C LEU A 263 16.81 4.61 -11.44
N ARG A 264 17.92 4.24 -12.08
CA ARG A 264 18.61 2.97 -11.79
C ARG A 264 19.11 2.91 -10.35
N ILE A 265 19.65 4.00 -9.80
CA ILE A 265 20.08 4.07 -8.39
C ILE A 265 18.91 3.77 -7.45
N THR A 266 17.80 4.49 -7.61
CA THR A 266 16.65 4.31 -6.71
C THR A 266 15.95 2.97 -6.90
N SER A 267 15.86 2.46 -8.13
CA SER A 267 15.40 1.10 -8.40
C SER A 267 16.31 0.04 -7.78
N SER A 268 17.63 0.23 -7.81
CA SER A 268 18.60 -0.71 -7.21
C SER A 268 18.44 -0.79 -5.70
N ILE A 269 18.31 0.35 -5.03
CA ILE A 269 18.05 0.41 -3.58
C ILE A 269 16.73 -0.27 -3.25
N ARG A 270 15.67 -0.02 -4.03
CA ARG A 270 14.38 -0.68 -3.82
C ARG A 270 14.44 -2.19 -4.00
N CYS A 271 15.21 -2.68 -4.98
CA CYS A 271 15.47 -4.11 -5.14
C CYS A 271 16.27 -4.67 -3.95
N ALA A 272 17.27 -3.93 -3.44
CA ALA A 272 18.03 -4.33 -2.26
C ALA A 272 17.11 -4.46 -1.04
N ILE A 273 16.29 -3.43 -0.76
CA ILE A 273 15.32 -3.44 0.34
C ILE A 273 14.39 -4.65 0.21
N ARG A 274 13.77 -4.86 -0.96
CA ARG A 274 12.86 -5.99 -1.20
C ARG A 274 13.53 -7.34 -0.98
N ARG A 275 14.77 -7.49 -1.46
CA ARG A 275 15.51 -8.74 -1.31
C ARG A 275 15.88 -9.00 0.15
N ARG A 276 16.37 -7.99 0.85
CA ARG A 276 16.81 -8.12 2.25
C ARG A 276 15.64 -8.27 3.21
N ALA A 277 14.45 -7.78 2.86
CA ALA A 277 13.24 -7.98 3.66
C ALA A 277 12.84 -9.45 3.81
N GLN A 278 13.22 -10.29 2.84
CA GLN A 278 12.96 -11.74 2.83
C GLN A 278 13.97 -12.55 3.66
N GLU A 279 15.04 -11.93 4.16
CA GLU A 279 16.06 -12.62 4.94
C GLU A 279 15.56 -12.80 6.39
N GLU A 280 15.50 -14.06 6.86
CA GLU A 280 15.06 -14.40 8.22
C GLU A 280 16.01 -13.83 9.29
N ASN A 281 17.32 -13.85 9.01
CA ASN A 281 18.32 -13.31 9.92
C ASN A 281 18.36 -11.77 9.82
N ARG A 282 17.54 -11.11 10.64
CA ARG A 282 17.42 -9.64 10.65
C ARG A 282 18.76 -8.90 10.84
N PRO A 283 19.64 -9.25 11.80
CA PRO A 283 20.96 -8.59 11.92
C PRO A 283 21.85 -8.74 10.68
N LEU A 284 21.77 -9.87 9.97
CA LEU A 284 22.47 -10.05 8.71
C LEU A 284 21.82 -9.23 7.59
N ALA A 285 20.49 -9.22 7.52
CA ALA A 285 19.71 -8.48 6.53
C ALA A 285 20.03 -6.98 6.58
N ILE A 286 20.08 -6.39 7.79
CA ILE A 286 20.42 -4.98 8.02
C ILE A 286 21.83 -4.67 7.51
N ARG A 287 22.82 -5.50 7.88
CA ARG A 287 24.22 -5.34 7.44
C ARG A 287 24.35 -5.43 5.92
N LYS A 288 23.70 -6.43 5.30
CA LYS A 288 23.69 -6.60 3.84
C LYS A 288 22.98 -5.43 3.14
N LEU A 289 21.86 -4.96 3.68
CA LEU A 289 21.13 -3.82 3.11
C LEU A 289 21.98 -2.55 3.15
N LYS A 290 22.60 -2.25 4.29
CA LYS A 290 23.53 -1.12 4.43
C LYS A 290 24.66 -1.19 3.40
N HIS A 291 25.25 -2.37 3.24
CA HIS A 291 26.28 -2.62 2.22
C HIS A 291 25.76 -2.38 0.80
N ASP A 292 24.61 -2.93 0.45
CA ASP A 292 24.03 -2.82 -0.89
C ASP A 292 23.63 -1.37 -1.22
N ILE A 293 23.11 -0.60 -0.25
CA ILE A 293 22.79 0.83 -0.40
C ILE A 293 24.06 1.63 -0.71
N LEU A 294 25.10 1.48 0.11
CA LEU A 294 26.37 2.20 -0.07
C LEU A 294 27.05 1.84 -1.40
N ASN A 295 26.97 0.57 -1.80
CA ASN A 295 27.57 0.10 -3.04
C ASN A 295 26.68 0.31 -4.29
N THR A 296 25.47 0.83 -4.16
CA THR A 296 24.53 1.00 -5.27
C THR A 296 25.10 1.91 -6.37
N VAL A 297 25.80 2.98 -6.00
CA VAL A 297 26.41 3.89 -6.98
C VAL A 297 27.39 3.12 -7.87
N ASN A 298 28.31 2.37 -7.25
CA ASN A 298 29.29 1.55 -7.95
C ASN A 298 28.62 0.53 -8.86
N HIS A 299 27.60 -0.16 -8.35
CA HIS A 299 26.79 -1.11 -9.11
C HIS A 299 26.19 -0.48 -10.37
N VAL A 300 25.55 0.70 -10.27
CA VAL A 300 24.88 1.36 -11.40
C VAL A 300 25.88 1.83 -12.46
N PHE A 301 27.07 2.25 -12.02
CA PHE A 301 28.14 2.70 -12.91
C PHE A 301 29.00 1.55 -13.47
N GLY A 302 28.74 0.29 -13.10
CA GLY A 302 29.41 -0.89 -13.67
C GLY A 302 30.62 -1.39 -12.89
N ILE A 303 30.86 -0.83 -11.69
CA ILE A 303 31.92 -1.25 -10.78
C ILE A 303 31.34 -2.31 -9.84
N HIS A 304 31.64 -3.58 -10.13
CA HIS A 304 31.02 -4.73 -9.46
C HIS A 304 31.92 -5.43 -8.42
N GLU A 305 33.07 -4.83 -8.06
CA GLU A 305 34.07 -5.44 -7.16
C GLU A 305 33.52 -5.75 -5.78
N ASN A 306 32.75 -4.82 -5.20
CA ASN A 306 32.15 -4.96 -3.88
C ASN A 306 30.68 -5.39 -3.93
N CYS A 307 30.18 -5.81 -5.10
CA CYS A 307 28.81 -6.29 -5.19
C CYS A 307 28.67 -7.66 -4.51
N SER A 308 27.63 -7.82 -3.68
CA SER A 308 27.23 -9.13 -3.18
C SER A 308 26.74 -10.01 -4.35
N ASP A 309 27.11 -11.30 -4.32
CA ASP A 309 26.78 -12.30 -5.35
C ASP A 309 25.29 -12.61 -5.42
N ASP A 310 24.61 -12.52 -4.28
CA ASP A 310 23.17 -12.63 -4.19
C ASP A 310 22.45 -11.40 -4.76
N PHE A 311 23.01 -10.19 -4.70
CA PHE A 311 22.42 -8.96 -5.25
C PHE A 311 22.75 -8.72 -6.74
N CYS A 312 23.97 -9.06 -7.17
CA CYS A 312 24.48 -8.70 -8.49
C CYS A 312 24.77 -9.93 -9.35
N LYS A 313 24.10 -10.00 -10.51
CA LYS A 313 24.32 -11.08 -11.50
C LYS A 313 25.77 -11.17 -11.98
N VAL A 314 26.45 -10.03 -12.16
CA VAL A 314 27.86 -10.00 -12.59
C VAL A 314 28.79 -10.55 -11.50
N ALA A 315 28.53 -10.22 -10.23
CA ALA A 315 29.29 -10.77 -9.11
C ALA A 315 29.05 -12.28 -8.97
N LYS A 316 27.80 -12.72 -9.14
CA LYS A 316 27.44 -14.15 -9.18
C LYS A 316 28.20 -14.90 -10.26
N GLN A 317 28.15 -14.40 -11.50
CA GLN A 317 28.86 -14.99 -12.64
C GLN A 317 30.37 -15.03 -12.44
N ARG A 318 30.98 -13.98 -11.85
CA ARG A 318 32.41 -13.98 -11.49
C ARG A 318 32.76 -15.07 -10.47
N LYS A 319 31.89 -15.32 -9.49
CA LYS A 319 32.10 -16.37 -8.48
C LYS A 319 31.94 -17.77 -9.08
N GLU A 320 30.97 -17.96 -9.98
CA GLU A 320 30.73 -19.22 -10.70
C GLU A 320 31.82 -19.53 -11.76
N SER A 321 32.37 -18.50 -12.41
CA SER A 321 33.52 -18.63 -13.33
C SER A 321 34.86 -18.68 -12.60
N ALA A 322 34.96 -18.23 -11.35
CA ALA A 322 36.14 -18.50 -10.52
C ALA A 322 36.19 -19.97 -10.04
N SER A 323 35.05 -20.69 -10.03
CA SER A 323 35.01 -22.13 -9.74
C SER A 323 35.15 -23.02 -10.99
N THR A 324 35.18 -22.45 -12.19
CA THR A 324 35.44 -23.15 -13.45
C THR A 324 36.41 -22.32 -14.28
N ASN A 325 37.71 -22.68 -14.26
CA ASN A 325 38.76 -21.98 -15.01
C ASN A 325 38.32 -21.66 -16.45
N GLU A 326 38.03 -20.39 -16.75
CA GLU A 326 38.54 -19.65 -17.91
C GLU A 326 38.02 -18.20 -17.98
N THR A 327 38.98 -17.28 -18.07
CA THR A 327 39.00 -15.92 -18.64
C THR A 327 37.70 -15.11 -18.74
N LEU A 328 37.58 -14.04 -17.94
CA LEU A 328 36.64 -12.94 -18.18
C LEU A 328 37.37 -11.63 -18.49
N HIS A 329 37.00 -11.05 -19.64
CA HIS A 329 37.52 -9.82 -20.21
C HIS A 329 37.35 -8.63 -19.24
N VAL A 330 38.48 -7.98 -18.90
CA VAL A 330 38.53 -6.75 -18.12
C VAL A 330 38.11 -5.58 -19.01
N CYS A 331 37.09 -4.83 -18.58
CA CYS A 331 36.78 -3.50 -19.10
C CYS A 331 36.85 -2.51 -17.94
N THR A 332 38.04 -1.99 -17.67
CA THR A 332 38.27 -0.89 -16.73
C THR A 332 39.29 0.06 -17.32
N GLN A 333 38.85 1.27 -17.66
CA GLN A 333 39.62 2.52 -17.59
C GLN A 333 38.75 3.65 -18.11
N ASN A 334 38.08 4.38 -17.20
CA ASN A 334 37.63 5.78 -17.27
C ASN A 334 36.45 6.15 -16.34
N GLN A 335 35.97 5.26 -15.47
CA GLN A 335 34.82 5.55 -14.57
C GLN A 335 35.20 5.90 -13.11
N THR A 336 36.46 5.73 -12.71
CA THR A 336 36.89 5.81 -11.31
C THR A 336 36.81 7.22 -10.71
N LEU A 337 37.11 8.29 -11.48
CA LEU A 337 37.05 9.68 -10.98
C LEU A 337 35.62 10.22 -10.80
N LEU A 338 34.64 9.71 -11.57
CA LEU A 338 33.23 10.11 -11.49
C LEU A 338 32.47 9.40 -10.36
N CYS A 339 32.90 8.17 -10.04
CA CYS A 339 32.41 7.37 -8.92
C CYS A 339 32.77 8.02 -7.57
N MET A 340 34.02 8.42 -7.36
CA MET A 340 34.49 9.00 -6.09
C MET A 340 33.76 10.29 -5.69
N SER A 341 33.41 11.14 -6.67
CA SER A 341 32.66 12.39 -6.44
C SER A 341 31.16 12.21 -6.24
N SER A 342 30.60 11.09 -6.71
CA SER A 342 29.18 10.74 -6.51
C SER A 342 28.97 9.91 -5.23
N GLN A 343 29.97 9.12 -4.84
CA GLN A 343 29.96 8.30 -3.64
C GLN A 343 30.08 9.16 -2.37
N SER A 344 30.94 10.18 -2.36
CA SER A 344 31.04 11.12 -1.24
C SER A 344 29.73 11.86 -0.94
N VAL A 345 28.92 12.15 -1.96
CA VAL A 345 27.63 12.84 -1.79
C VAL A 345 26.54 11.92 -1.23
N VAL A 346 26.56 10.63 -1.60
CA VAL A 346 25.64 9.63 -1.03
C VAL A 346 26.06 9.28 0.40
N GLU A 347 27.36 9.23 0.70
CA GLU A 347 27.89 9.03 2.05
C GLU A 347 27.62 10.26 2.95
N ASP A 348 27.74 11.49 2.43
CA ASP A 348 27.43 12.72 3.16
C ASP A 348 25.93 12.86 3.50
N GLU A 349 25.01 12.45 2.62
CA GLU A 349 23.58 12.43 2.94
C GLU A 349 23.18 11.30 3.91
N ILE A 350 23.84 10.13 3.85
CA ILE A 350 23.58 8.99 4.74
C ILE A 350 24.17 9.20 6.16
N SER A 351 25.23 10.01 6.31
CA SER A 351 25.96 10.14 7.60
C SER A 351 25.40 11.16 8.60
N THR A 352 24.37 11.94 8.24
CA THR A 352 23.89 13.06 9.07
C THR A 352 23.01 12.71 10.27
N ASN A 353 22.72 11.42 10.55
CA ASN A 353 22.06 10.98 11.79
C ASN A 353 22.77 9.77 12.42
N PRO A 354 23.68 9.97 13.40
CA PRO A 354 24.62 8.92 13.81
C PRO A 354 24.11 7.86 14.81
N THR A 355 22.87 7.92 15.31
CA THR A 355 22.41 6.99 16.37
C THR A 355 21.13 6.18 16.09
N ASP A 356 20.40 6.42 14.99
CA ASP A 356 19.11 5.75 14.72
C ASP A 356 19.08 4.92 13.41
N ASN A 357 20.22 4.74 12.74
CA ASN A 357 20.26 4.18 11.38
C ASN A 357 19.93 2.67 11.29
N GLU A 358 20.21 1.86 12.32
CA GLU A 358 19.90 0.42 12.27
C GLU A 358 18.42 0.11 12.53
N ASP A 359 17.78 0.85 13.44
CA ASP A 359 16.35 0.70 13.76
C ASP A 359 15.45 1.20 12.61
N VAL A 360 15.86 2.27 11.92
CA VAL A 360 15.22 2.74 10.68
C VAL A 360 15.36 1.70 9.56
N ILE A 361 16.54 1.09 9.40
CA ILE A 361 16.73 0.03 8.40
C ILE A 361 15.91 -1.22 8.77
N ALA A 362 15.84 -1.59 10.04
CA ALA A 362 15.04 -2.72 10.52
C ALA A 362 13.55 -2.52 10.26
N SER A 363 13.01 -1.33 10.53
CA SER A 363 11.60 -1.01 10.31
C SER A 363 11.22 -0.96 8.82
N VAL A 364 12.09 -0.45 7.95
CA VAL A 364 11.91 -0.50 6.49
C VAL A 364 11.90 -1.95 5.98
N LEU A 365 12.74 -2.83 6.55
CA LEU A 365 12.74 -4.25 6.22
C LEU A 365 11.46 -4.95 6.70
N ASP A 366 10.97 -4.61 7.89
CA ASP A 366 9.74 -5.19 8.45
C ASP A 366 8.49 -4.74 7.68
N GLU A 367 8.38 -3.47 7.28
CA GLU A 367 7.32 -2.95 6.39
C GLU A 367 7.26 -3.75 5.07
N GLN A 368 8.42 -3.95 4.44
CA GLN A 368 8.49 -4.62 3.14
C GLN A 368 8.30 -6.13 3.28
N SER A 369 8.74 -6.73 4.38
CA SER A 369 8.55 -8.16 4.65
C SER A 369 7.05 -8.53 4.68
N THR A 370 6.20 -7.65 5.22
CA THR A 370 4.76 -7.93 5.35
C THR A 370 3.96 -7.61 4.10
N LEU A 371 4.26 -6.52 3.40
CA LEU A 371 3.64 -6.19 2.09
C LEU A 371 3.80 -7.30 1.03
N TRP A 372 4.89 -8.09 1.07
CA TRP A 372 5.15 -9.11 0.05
C TRP A 372 4.68 -10.52 0.40
N SER A 373 4.36 -10.80 1.67
CA SER A 373 3.74 -12.06 2.06
C SER A 373 2.35 -12.24 1.41
N GLU A 374 1.62 -11.14 1.21
CA GLU A 374 0.31 -11.11 0.57
C GLU A 374 0.38 -10.99 -0.95
N ILE A 375 1.26 -10.14 -1.51
CA ILE A 375 1.34 -9.93 -2.98
C ILE A 375 1.86 -11.19 -3.71
N SER A 376 2.72 -11.99 -3.08
CA SER A 376 3.24 -13.23 -3.68
C SER A 376 2.15 -14.27 -3.96
N SER A 377 1.00 -14.22 -3.25
CA SER A 377 -0.16 -15.06 -3.54
C SER A 377 -0.99 -14.58 -4.75
N LEU A 378 -0.82 -13.33 -5.19
CA LEU A 378 -1.62 -12.70 -6.26
C LEU A 378 -0.85 -12.55 -7.59
N THR A 379 0.48 -12.45 -7.58
CA THR A 379 1.28 -12.17 -8.80
C THR A 379 1.80 -13.39 -9.55
N ALA A 380 1.37 -14.61 -9.23
CA ALA A 380 1.86 -15.83 -9.88
C ALA A 380 1.38 -16.04 -11.35
N GLN A 381 0.75 -15.05 -11.99
CA GLN A 381 0.11 -15.23 -13.32
C GLN A 381 0.65 -14.40 -14.49
N GLU A 382 1.59 -13.45 -14.32
CA GLU A 382 1.92 -12.54 -15.44
C GLU A 382 3.40 -12.17 -15.57
N GLU A 383 4.29 -13.11 -15.93
CA GLU A 383 5.56 -12.71 -16.56
C GLU A 383 5.95 -13.65 -17.71
N SER A 384 5.62 -13.25 -18.94
CA SER A 384 6.42 -13.60 -20.12
C SER A 384 6.40 -12.45 -21.13
N ARG A 385 7.60 -11.89 -21.42
CA ARG A 385 8.13 -11.56 -22.77
C ARG A 385 9.19 -10.45 -22.75
N GLY A 386 10.32 -10.75 -23.39
CA GLY A 386 10.94 -9.89 -24.41
C GLY A 386 12.19 -9.09 -24.02
N ASP A 387 13.36 -9.54 -24.50
CA ASP A 387 14.67 -8.87 -24.39
C ASP A 387 14.95 -7.88 -25.54
N SER A 388 15.71 -6.82 -25.24
CA SER A 388 16.91 -6.43 -26.01
C SER A 388 17.66 -5.26 -25.34
N PHE A 389 19.00 -5.40 -25.26
CA PHE A 389 20.02 -4.47 -24.72
C PHE A 389 19.79 -3.94 -23.28
N LYS A 390 20.23 -4.71 -22.28
CA LYS A 390 20.12 -4.38 -20.85
C LYS A 390 21.50 -4.10 -20.22
N PRO A 391 21.88 -2.84 -19.94
CA PRO A 391 22.87 -2.59 -18.88
C PRO A 391 22.28 -3.10 -17.56
N CYS A 392 23.06 -3.88 -16.80
CA CYS A 392 22.66 -4.62 -15.60
C CYS A 392 21.55 -3.91 -14.82
N LEU A 393 20.34 -4.46 -14.90
CA LEU A 393 19.26 -4.21 -13.97
C LEU A 393 19.52 -5.11 -12.76
N PRO A 394 19.45 -4.60 -11.53
CA PRO A 394 19.32 -5.45 -10.35
C PRO A 394 17.91 -6.05 -10.38
N CYS A 395 17.87 -7.38 -10.37
CA CYS A 395 16.75 -8.26 -10.77
C CYS A 395 16.60 -8.45 -12.29
#